data_AF-A0A949XMG7-F1
#
_entry.id   AF-A0A949XMG7-F1
#
_cell.length_a   1.000
_cell.length_b   1.000
_cell.length_c   1.000
_cell.angle_alpha   90.00
_cell.angle_beta   90.00
_cell.angle_gamma   90.00
#
_symmetry.space_group_name_H-M   'P 1'
#
loop_
_entity.id
_entity.type
_entity.pdbx_description
1 polymer ?
#
loop_
_entity_poly.entity_id
_entity_poly.type
_entity_poly.pdbx_seq_one_letter_code
_entity_poly.pdbx_strand_id
1 'polypeptide(L)'
;MAIMRPEAHARAIAAVVGDLVDTREGATYFAEMISGIGLHYNLGGNHTLIGRSAPDFEFEDGTRLGTLLHNGKALLLEISESEKLRVLSEARKPKLTYVSAKAKDTQGLAALFIRPDGFVAWASESDPDFGDADAAVARWLGNAA
;
A
#
# COMPACT_ATOMS: atom_id res chain seq x y z
N MET A 1 -15.81 -24.71 3.46
CA MET A 1 -15.90 -24.74 1.99
C MET A 1 -17.06 -25.66 1.56
N ALA A 2 -18.29 -25.17 1.56
CA ALA A 2 -19.48 -25.96 1.18
C ALA A 2 -19.55 -26.29 -0.33
N ILE A 3 -18.79 -25.55 -1.15
CA ILE A 3 -18.77 -25.64 -2.63
C ILE A 3 -17.99 -26.87 -3.13
N MET A 4 -17.06 -27.40 -2.33
CA MET A 4 -16.22 -28.56 -2.70
C MET A 4 -16.89 -29.92 -2.44
N ARG A 5 -18.17 -29.92 -2.04
CA ARG A 5 -18.88 -31.16 -1.69
C ARG A 5 -19.45 -31.84 -2.95
N PRO A 6 -19.46 -33.18 -3.01
CA PRO A 6 -19.94 -33.93 -4.17
C PRO A 6 -21.48 -33.94 -4.30
N GLU A 7 -22.20 -33.23 -3.45
CA GLU A 7 -23.66 -33.15 -3.42
C GLU A 7 -24.19 -32.32 -4.61
N ALA A 8 -25.35 -32.68 -5.17
CA ALA A 8 -25.91 -32.01 -6.35
C ALA A 8 -26.17 -30.50 -6.11
N HIS A 9 -26.56 -30.12 -4.89
CA HIS A 9 -26.72 -28.73 -4.50
C HIS A 9 -25.39 -27.95 -4.49
N ALA A 10 -24.30 -28.58 -4.06
CA ALA A 10 -22.98 -27.95 -4.07
C ALA A 10 -22.47 -27.75 -5.51
N ARG A 11 -22.75 -28.67 -6.43
CA ARG A 11 -22.46 -28.50 -7.86
C ARG A 11 -23.25 -27.36 -8.50
N ALA A 12 -24.53 -27.20 -8.16
CA ALA A 12 -25.34 -26.10 -8.67
C ALA A 12 -24.80 -24.74 -8.21
N ILE A 13 -24.38 -24.64 -6.94
CA ILE A 13 -23.71 -23.44 -6.42
C ILE A 13 -22.35 -23.22 -7.10
N ALA A 14 -21.58 -24.29 -7.33
CA ALA A 14 -20.29 -24.19 -8.02
C ALA A 14 -20.44 -23.68 -9.47
N ALA A 15 -21.49 -24.10 -10.18
CA ALA A 15 -21.78 -23.61 -11.53
C ALA A 15 -22.08 -22.10 -11.55
N VAL A 16 -22.96 -21.63 -10.65
CA VAL A 16 -23.28 -20.20 -10.55
C VAL A 16 -22.05 -19.35 -10.15
N VAL A 17 -21.20 -19.87 -9.25
CA VAL A 17 -19.94 -19.22 -8.90
C VAL A 17 -18.97 -19.22 -10.10
N GLY A 18 -18.94 -20.30 -10.88
CA GLY A 18 -18.20 -20.39 -12.14
C GLY A 18 -18.63 -19.33 -13.14
N ASP A 19 -19.94 -19.22 -13.40
CA ASP A 19 -20.50 -18.21 -14.30
C ASP A 19 -20.15 -16.78 -13.87
N LEU A 20 -20.06 -16.52 -12.56
CA LEU A 20 -19.64 -15.23 -12.02
C LEU A 20 -18.13 -14.98 -12.23
N VAL A 21 -17.28 -15.97 -11.95
CA VAL A 21 -15.82 -15.91 -12.16
C VAL A 21 -15.48 -15.75 -13.65
N ASP A 22 -16.30 -16.28 -14.56
CA ASP A 22 -16.12 -16.12 -16.01
C ASP A 22 -16.39 -14.69 -16.51
N THR A 23 -16.92 -13.80 -15.65
CA THR A 23 -16.98 -12.36 -15.94
C THR A 23 -15.72 -11.64 -15.46
N ARG A 24 -15.31 -10.57 -16.17
CA ARG A 24 -14.15 -9.75 -15.76
C ARG A 24 -14.31 -9.20 -14.34
N GLU A 25 -15.49 -8.69 -14.01
CA GLU A 25 -15.77 -8.09 -12.69
C GLU A 25 -15.76 -9.14 -11.58
N GLY A 26 -16.34 -10.32 -11.82
CA GLY A 26 -16.31 -11.42 -10.86
C GLY A 26 -14.90 -11.98 -10.68
N ALA A 27 -14.14 -12.17 -11.75
CA ALA A 27 -12.73 -12.55 -11.67
C ALA A 27 -11.90 -11.55 -10.85
N THR A 28 -12.07 -10.25 -11.09
CA THR A 28 -11.39 -9.19 -10.31
C THR A 28 -11.80 -9.25 -8.84
N TYR A 29 -13.10 -9.36 -8.53
CA TYR A 29 -13.59 -9.44 -7.15
C TYR A 29 -13.00 -10.63 -6.38
N PHE A 30 -13.00 -11.83 -6.99
CA PHE A 30 -12.42 -13.01 -6.36
C PHE A 30 -10.89 -12.91 -6.25
N ALA A 31 -10.21 -12.34 -7.24
CA ALA A 31 -8.78 -12.09 -7.18
C ALA A 31 -8.41 -11.13 -6.04
N GLU A 32 -9.13 -10.02 -5.88
CA GLU A 32 -8.95 -9.06 -4.78
C GLU A 32 -9.23 -9.70 -3.41
N MET A 33 -10.29 -10.50 -3.30
CA MET A 33 -10.66 -11.19 -2.07
C MET A 33 -9.60 -12.22 -1.66
N ILE A 34 -9.12 -13.03 -2.60
CA ILE A 34 -8.17 -14.12 -2.32
C ILE A 34 -6.76 -13.58 -2.08
N SER A 35 -6.33 -12.58 -2.85
CA SER A 35 -4.99 -11.97 -2.70
C SER A 35 -4.86 -11.09 -1.47
N GLY A 36 -5.97 -10.64 -0.88
CA GLY A 36 -5.97 -9.65 0.19
C GLY A 36 -5.68 -8.23 -0.28
N ILE A 37 -5.55 -7.99 -1.59
CA ILE A 37 -5.36 -6.65 -2.18
C ILE A 37 -6.54 -5.72 -1.85
N GLY A 38 -7.74 -6.28 -1.69
CA GLY A 38 -8.93 -5.54 -1.26
C GLY A 38 -8.95 -5.15 0.23
N LEU A 39 -7.97 -5.59 1.04
CA LEU A 39 -7.92 -5.27 2.46
C LEU A 39 -7.71 -3.75 2.64
N HIS A 40 -8.55 -3.14 3.48
CA HIS A 40 -8.49 -1.72 3.80
C HIS A 40 -8.59 -1.54 5.32
N TYR A 41 -7.52 -1.03 5.92
CA TYR A 41 -7.52 -0.58 7.31
C TYR A 41 -8.11 0.82 7.40
N ASN A 42 -9.07 1.05 8.30
CA ASN A 42 -9.51 2.41 8.59
C ASN A 42 -8.47 3.12 9.48
N LEU A 43 -7.49 3.78 8.85
CA LEU A 43 -6.42 4.51 9.55
C LEU A 43 -6.72 6.00 9.73
N GLY A 44 -7.85 6.48 9.18
CA GLY A 44 -8.18 7.90 9.07
C GLY A 44 -7.39 8.62 7.96
N GLY A 45 -7.66 9.90 7.75
CA GLY A 45 -7.03 10.71 6.71
C GLY A 45 -7.89 10.88 5.45
N ASN A 46 -7.44 11.75 4.55
CA ASN A 46 -8.24 12.21 3.41
C ASN A 46 -7.92 11.49 2.09
N HIS A 47 -6.77 10.80 2.00
CA HIS A 47 -6.33 10.18 0.76
C HIS A 47 -6.81 8.72 0.63
N THR A 48 -7.29 8.34 -0.55
CA THR A 48 -7.95 7.05 -0.82
C THR A 48 -7.05 5.82 -0.67
N LEU A 49 -5.74 5.99 -0.82
CA LEU A 49 -4.73 4.94 -0.58
C LEU A 49 -4.46 4.67 0.89
N ILE A 50 -4.78 5.59 1.80
CA ILE A 50 -4.49 5.37 3.22
C ILE A 50 -5.26 4.13 3.69
N GLY A 51 -4.54 3.22 4.36
CA GLY A 51 -5.07 1.96 4.82
C GLY A 51 -5.10 0.85 3.78
N ARG A 52 -4.65 1.09 2.54
CA ARG A 52 -4.55 0.07 1.48
C ARG A 52 -3.10 -0.36 1.27
N SER A 53 -2.93 -1.50 0.59
CA SER A 53 -1.61 -1.93 0.14
C SER A 53 -1.00 -0.88 -0.80
N ALA A 54 0.28 -0.59 -0.62
CA ALA A 54 0.99 0.38 -1.44
C ALA A 54 1.10 -0.11 -2.90
N PRO A 55 0.81 0.74 -3.90
CA PRO A 55 1.07 0.39 -5.30
C PRO A 55 2.55 0.06 -5.51
N ASP A 56 2.84 -1.01 -6.25
CA ASP A 56 4.23 -1.39 -6.55
C ASP A 56 4.83 -0.49 -7.64
N PHE A 57 5.24 0.73 -7.24
CA PHE A 57 5.87 1.68 -8.15
C PHE A 57 7.16 1.11 -8.73
N GLU A 58 7.34 1.31 -10.04
CA GLU A 58 8.61 1.09 -10.71
C GLU A 58 9.33 2.44 -10.86
N PHE A 59 10.53 2.52 -10.30
CA PHE A 59 11.37 3.72 -10.33
C PHE A 59 12.17 3.81 -11.64
N GLU A 60 12.71 4.99 -11.94
CA GLU A 60 13.51 5.22 -13.16
C GLU A 60 14.73 4.30 -13.28
N ASP A 61 15.31 3.87 -12.14
CA ASP A 61 16.43 2.93 -12.07
C ASP A 61 16.01 1.45 -12.27
N GLY A 62 14.72 1.19 -12.44
CA GLY A 62 14.14 -0.16 -12.57
C GLY A 62 13.86 -0.87 -11.25
N THR A 63 14.21 -0.26 -10.11
CA THR A 63 13.86 -0.78 -8.78
C THR A 63 12.35 -0.69 -8.58
N ARG A 64 11.79 -1.66 -7.85
CA ARG A 64 10.36 -1.68 -7.47
C ARG A 64 10.16 -1.41 -5.99
N LEU A 65 9.07 -0.74 -5.64
CA LEU A 65 8.72 -0.40 -4.26
C LEU A 65 8.76 -1.63 -3.34
N GLY A 66 8.19 -2.76 -3.78
CA GLY A 66 8.16 -4.00 -3.01
C GLY A 66 9.56 -4.46 -2.57
N THR A 67 10.58 -4.23 -3.40
CA THR A 67 11.98 -4.58 -3.07
C THR A 67 12.51 -3.79 -1.88
N LEU A 68 12.08 -2.52 -1.73
CA LEU A 68 12.52 -1.64 -0.64
C LEU A 68 11.93 -2.06 0.72
N LEU A 69 10.81 -2.78 0.71
CA LEU A 69 10.10 -3.24 1.91
C LEU A 69 10.59 -4.61 2.42
N HIS A 70 11.46 -5.31 1.69
CA HIS A 70 11.98 -6.63 2.08
C HIS A 70 12.74 -6.66 3.41
N ASN A 71 13.24 -5.52 3.88
CA ASN A 71 13.94 -5.42 5.16
C ASN A 71 12.99 -5.32 6.37
N GLY A 72 11.67 -5.32 6.16
CA GLY A 72 10.67 -5.23 7.22
C GLY A 72 10.67 -3.90 7.98
N LYS A 73 11.18 -2.83 7.38
CA LYS A 73 11.17 -1.48 7.95
C LYS A 73 10.06 -0.64 7.34
N ALA A 74 9.65 0.39 8.07
CA ALA A 74 8.75 1.38 7.51
C ALA A 74 9.52 2.24 6.48
N LEU A 75 8.82 2.70 5.45
CA LEU A 75 9.39 3.44 4.34
C LEU A 75 8.70 4.80 4.20
N LEU A 76 9.49 5.86 4.14
CA LEU A 76 9.05 7.19 3.73
C LEU A 76 9.58 7.44 2.33
N LEU A 77 8.70 7.39 1.34
CA LEU A 77 9.01 7.61 -0.06
C LEU A 77 8.64 9.05 -0.43
N GLU A 78 9.59 9.78 -0.99
CA GLU A 78 9.36 11.07 -1.63
C GLU A 78 9.63 10.90 -3.14
N ILE A 79 8.60 11.15 -3.95
CA ILE A 79 8.66 11.08 -5.41
C ILE A 79 9.08 12.46 -5.98
N SER A 80 8.81 13.53 -5.23
CA SER A 80 9.27 14.89 -5.54
C SER A 80 10.74 15.12 -5.20
N GLU A 81 11.39 16.06 -5.90
CA GLU A 81 12.81 16.42 -5.68
C GLU A 81 13.04 17.34 -4.45
N SER A 82 12.05 17.55 -3.57
CA SER A 82 12.16 18.55 -2.50
C SER A 82 13.01 18.09 -1.30
N GLU A 83 13.12 16.79 -1.10
CA GLU A 83 13.79 16.10 0.01
C GLU A 83 13.40 16.58 1.42
N LYS A 84 12.24 17.21 1.56
CA LYS A 84 11.76 17.81 2.82
C LYS A 84 11.62 16.78 3.93
N LEU A 85 11.26 15.55 3.56
CA LEU A 85 10.93 14.50 4.51
C LEU A 85 12.16 13.72 5.01
N ARG A 86 13.36 13.95 4.42
CA ARG A 86 14.57 13.19 4.77
C ARG A 86 14.89 13.20 6.26
N VAL A 87 14.76 14.35 6.90
CA VAL A 87 15.08 14.54 8.34
C VAL A 87 14.21 13.69 9.27
N LEU A 88 12.98 13.34 8.86
CA LEU A 88 12.08 12.49 9.65
C LEU A 88 12.65 11.09 9.85
N SER A 89 13.42 10.59 8.89
CA SER A 89 14.07 9.28 8.98
C SER A 89 15.26 9.29 9.92
N GLU A 90 16.09 10.34 9.90
CA GLU A 90 17.28 10.45 10.74
C GLU A 90 16.91 10.35 12.23
N ALA A 91 15.82 11.01 12.64
CA ALA A 91 15.31 11.00 14.00
C ALA A 91 14.72 9.65 14.46
N ARG A 92 14.51 8.70 13.53
CA ARG A 92 13.81 7.43 13.77
C ARG A 92 14.54 6.20 13.24
N LYS A 93 15.81 6.36 12.87
CA LYS A 93 16.67 5.21 12.56
C LYS A 93 16.75 4.28 13.78
N PRO A 94 16.73 2.95 13.58
CA PRO A 94 16.73 2.24 12.29
C PRO A 94 15.33 1.85 11.79
N LYS A 95 14.24 2.32 12.40
CA LYS A 95 12.86 1.87 12.15
C LYS A 95 12.26 2.45 10.87
N LEU A 96 12.73 3.62 10.45
CA LEU A 96 12.28 4.34 9.25
C LEU A 96 13.40 4.43 8.23
N THR A 97 13.14 3.96 7.01
CA THR A 97 13.97 4.17 5.84
C THR A 97 13.36 5.30 5.01
N TYR A 98 14.20 6.22 4.53
CA TYR A 98 13.80 7.26 3.58
C TYR A 98 14.36 6.95 2.20
N VAL A 99 13.53 7.14 1.17
CA VAL A 99 13.93 7.03 -0.23
C VAL A 99 13.37 8.24 -0.98
N SER A 100 14.24 8.90 -1.73
CA SER A 100 13.85 9.88 -2.75
C SER A 100 14.09 9.23 -4.11
N ALA A 101 13.03 9.02 -4.89
CA ALA A 101 13.14 8.36 -6.19
C ALA A 101 12.00 8.75 -7.13
N LYS A 102 12.34 9.00 -8.40
CA LYS A 102 11.35 9.24 -9.45
C LYS A 102 10.70 7.92 -9.86
N ALA A 103 9.36 7.89 -9.81
CA ALA A 103 8.57 6.80 -10.33
C ALA A 103 8.27 7.00 -11.83
N LYS A 104 8.27 5.93 -12.61
CA LYS A 104 7.88 5.96 -14.04
C LYS A 104 6.43 6.39 -14.23
N ASP A 105 5.57 5.99 -13.30
CA ASP A 105 4.20 6.44 -13.16
C ASP A 105 3.95 6.78 -11.68
N THR A 106 3.69 8.05 -11.41
CA THR A 106 3.48 8.54 -10.04
C THR A 106 2.07 8.28 -9.53
N GLN A 107 1.12 7.98 -10.43
CA GLN A 107 -0.32 7.88 -10.11
C GLN A 107 -0.86 9.12 -9.39
N GLY A 108 -0.26 10.29 -9.65
CA GLY A 108 -0.64 11.56 -9.00
C GLY A 108 -0.06 11.76 -7.60
N LEU A 109 0.82 10.87 -7.12
CA LEU A 109 1.41 10.95 -5.79
C LEU A 109 2.75 11.69 -5.79
N ALA A 110 2.98 12.45 -4.74
CA ALA A 110 4.24 13.14 -4.46
C ALA A 110 5.01 12.50 -3.31
N ALA A 111 4.32 11.94 -2.30
CA ALA A 111 4.99 11.28 -1.17
C ALA A 111 4.06 10.28 -0.47
N LEU A 112 4.68 9.27 0.17
CA LEU A 112 3.99 8.17 0.84
C LEU A 112 4.74 7.75 2.10
N PHE A 113 4.01 7.50 3.18
CA PHE A 113 4.50 6.76 4.33
C PHE A 113 3.88 5.36 4.34
N ILE A 114 4.75 4.35 4.29
CA ILE A 114 4.37 2.95 4.16
C ILE A 114 4.86 2.19 5.38
N ARG A 115 3.95 1.42 5.99
CA ARG A 115 4.22 0.58 7.15
C ARG A 115 5.05 -0.64 6.76
N PRO A 116 5.69 -1.32 7.73
CA PRO A 116 6.46 -2.55 7.47
C PRO A 116 5.66 -3.68 6.81
N ASP A 117 4.34 -3.67 6.92
CA ASP A 117 3.42 -4.64 6.30
C ASP A 117 2.99 -4.23 4.88
N GLY A 118 3.54 -3.15 4.33
CA GLY A 118 3.26 -2.66 2.98
C GLY A 118 2.00 -1.82 2.86
N PHE A 119 1.33 -1.48 3.96
CA PHE A 119 0.15 -0.61 3.94
C PHE A 119 0.51 0.87 4.04
N VAL A 120 -0.15 1.69 3.23
CA VAL A 120 0.01 3.14 3.25
C VAL A 120 -0.64 3.69 4.52
N ALA A 121 0.12 4.45 5.31
CA ALA A 121 -0.35 5.12 6.52
C ALA A 121 -0.51 6.64 6.35
N TRP A 122 0.10 7.21 5.31
CA TRP A 122 -0.08 8.60 4.89
C TRP A 122 0.35 8.76 3.42
N ALA A 123 -0.28 9.69 2.70
CA ALA A 123 -0.02 9.97 1.30
C ALA A 123 -0.27 11.45 0.99
N SER A 124 0.47 12.00 0.04
CA SER A 124 0.29 13.35 -0.49
C SER A 124 0.33 13.32 -2.02
N GLU A 125 -0.59 14.03 -2.66
CA GLU A 125 -0.63 14.25 -4.13
C GLU A 125 0.16 15.50 -4.54
N SER A 126 0.36 16.43 -3.60
CA SER A 126 1.10 17.67 -3.80
C SER A 126 2.39 17.68 -2.98
N ASP A 127 3.13 18.78 -3.08
CA ASP A 127 4.26 19.09 -2.21
C ASP A 127 3.99 18.66 -0.76
N PRO A 128 4.79 17.74 -0.19
CA PRO A 128 4.45 17.07 1.05
C PRO A 128 4.50 18.03 2.25
N ASP A 129 3.43 18.06 3.03
CA ASP A 129 3.42 18.78 4.31
C ASP A 129 4.23 18.00 5.35
N PHE A 130 5.23 18.67 5.92
CA PHE A 130 6.14 18.07 6.89
C PHE A 130 5.43 17.71 8.21
N GLY A 131 4.51 18.55 8.67
CA GLY A 131 3.81 18.35 9.94
C GLY A 131 2.86 17.16 9.87
N ASP A 132 2.13 17.03 8.78
CA ASP A 132 1.24 15.90 8.54
C ASP A 132 2.03 14.59 8.40
N ALA A 133 3.15 14.60 7.68
CA ALA A 133 4.03 13.46 7.55
C ALA A 133 4.66 13.07 8.90
N ASP A 134 5.15 14.03 9.69
CA ASP A 134 5.72 13.77 11.02
C ASP A 134 4.67 13.20 11.98
N ALA A 135 3.45 13.75 11.97
CA ALA A 135 2.35 13.26 12.80
C ALA A 135 1.97 11.83 12.43
N ALA A 136 1.88 11.52 11.14
CA ALA A 136 1.62 10.16 10.67
C ALA A 136 2.73 9.18 11.09
N VAL A 137 3.99 9.57 10.87
CA VAL A 137 5.14 8.75 11.28
C VAL A 137 5.14 8.56 12.81
N ALA A 138 4.90 9.61 13.59
CA ALA A 138 4.88 9.57 15.05
C ALA A 138 3.77 8.65 15.59
N ARG A 139 2.59 8.67 14.96
CA ARG A 139 1.47 7.80 15.30
C ARG A 139 1.84 6.31 15.26
N TRP A 140 2.72 5.92 14.34
CA TRP A 140 3.04 4.51 14.09
C TRP A 140 4.38 4.05 14.65
N LEU A 141 5.40 4.92 14.62
CA LEU A 141 6.76 4.59 15.06
C LEU A 141 7.13 5.19 16.41
N GLY A 142 6.28 6.07 16.94
CA GLY A 142 6.56 6.91 18.10
C GLY A 142 7.26 8.22 17.72
N ASN A 143 7.37 9.11 18.70
CA ASN A 143 8.07 10.38 18.55
C ASN A 143 9.55 10.17 18.19
N ALA A 144 10.14 11.19 17.58
CA ALA A 144 11.59 11.29 17.42
C ALA A 144 12.30 11.03 18.77
N ALA A 145 13.44 10.33 18.70
CA ALA A 145 14.30 10.09 19.86
C ALA A 145 15.03 11.36 20.30
#